data_AF-A0A960UHM4-F1
#
_entry.id   AF-A0A960UHM4-F1
#
_cell.length_a   1.000
_cell.length_b   1.000
_cell.length_c   1.000
_cell.angle_alpha   90.00
_cell.angle_beta   90.00
_cell.angle_gamma   90.00
#
_symmetry.space_group_name_H-M   'P 1'
#
loop_
_entity.id
_entity.type
_entity.pdbx_description
1 polymer ?
#
loop_
_entity_poly.entity_id
_entity_poly.type
_entity_poly.pdbx_seq_one_letter_code
_entity_poly.pdbx_strand_id
1 'polypeptide(L)' 'MIRHFDQVLAKVAGAPSKRVAVAGAAKTPVLEALAAAVRRELVEPVLLGPAPRIRELAERLDFDIAPFSLIDTPDDE' A
#
# COMPACT_ATOMS: atom_id res chain seq x y z
N MET A 1 -19.88 11.36 -16.44
CA MET A 1 -19.71 11.87 -15.06
C MET A 1 -19.75 10.68 -14.12
N ILE A 2 -18.72 10.47 -13.31
CA ILE A 2 -18.66 9.36 -12.33
C ILE A 2 -19.56 9.74 -11.15
N ARG A 3 -20.45 8.84 -10.73
CA ARG A 3 -21.40 9.09 -9.63
C ARG A 3 -21.19 8.21 -8.40
N HIS A 4 -20.45 7.11 -8.55
CA HIS A 4 -20.18 6.14 -7.50
C HIS A 4 -18.73 5.66 -7.54
N PHE A 5 -18.18 5.32 -6.38
CA PHE A 5 -16.80 4.87 -6.24
C PHE A 5 -16.51 3.60 -7.06
N ASP A 6 -17.46 2.69 -7.15
CA ASP A 6 -17.32 1.45 -7.95
C ASP A 6 -17.10 1.72 -9.44
N GLN A 7 -17.62 2.82 -9.97
CA GLN A 7 -17.38 3.20 -11.37
C GLN A 7 -15.94 3.67 -11.59
N VAL A 8 -15.28 4.20 -10.56
CA VAL A 8 -13.84 4.48 -10.60
C VAL A 8 -13.10 3.14 -10.64
N LEU A 9 -13.36 2.25 -9.68
CA LEU A 9 -12.71 0.94 -9.60
C LEU A 9 -12.84 0.14 -10.89
N ALA A 10 -14.03 0.07 -11.48
CA ALA A 10 -14.27 -0.64 -12.73
C ALA A 10 -13.45 -0.10 -13.92
N LYS A 11 -13.14 1.21 -13.93
CA LYS A 11 -12.28 1.80 -14.97
C LYS A 11 -10.79 1.49 -14.77
N VAL A 12 -10.35 1.32 -13.52
CA VAL A 12 -8.94 1.05 -13.19
C VAL A 12 -8.64 -0.45 -13.16
N ALA A 13 -9.64 -1.32 -12.96
CA ALA A 13 -9.48 -2.77 -12.90
C ALA A 13 -8.87 -3.41 -14.17
N GLY A 14 -8.86 -2.71 -15.31
CA GLY A 14 -8.19 -3.16 -16.55
C GLY A 14 -6.95 -2.35 -16.92
N ALA A 15 -6.53 -1.39 -16.07
CA ALA A 15 -5.33 -0.60 -16.29
C ALA A 15 -4.11 -1.32 -15.69
N PRO A 16 -2.91 -1.15 -16.27
CA PRO A 16 -1.70 -1.72 -15.70
C PRO A 16 -1.45 -1.17 -14.30
N SER A 17 -1.02 -2.04 -13.40
CA SER A 17 -0.61 -1.69 -12.04
C SER A 17 0.36 -0.51 -12.07
N LYS A 18 0.13 0.46 -11.20
CA LYS A 18 1.02 1.62 -11.05
C LYS A 18 1.84 1.48 -9.79
N ARG A 19 3.12 1.85 -9.86
CA ARG A 19 3.96 1.99 -8.66
C ARG A 19 3.48 3.18 -7.85
N VAL A 20 3.22 2.94 -6.56
CA VAL A 20 2.74 3.96 -5.63
C VAL A 20 3.67 4.01 -4.43
N ALA A 21 4.31 5.16 -4.24
CA ALA A 21 5.13 5.43 -3.07
C ALA A 21 4.25 5.96 -1.93
N VAL A 22 4.33 5.32 -0.77
CA VAL A 22 3.54 5.68 0.41
C VAL A 22 4.47 6.15 1.53
N ALA A 23 4.47 7.47 1.75
CA ALA A 23 5.15 8.10 2.87
C ALA A 23 4.42 7.83 4.18
N GLY A 24 5.13 7.32 5.19
CA GLY A 24 4.56 7.00 6.49
C GLY A 24 3.70 5.73 6.48
N ALA A 25 4.20 4.67 5.82
CA ALA A 25 3.51 3.39 5.72
C ALA A 25 3.31 2.65 7.06
N ALA A 26 3.92 3.13 8.15
CA ALA A 26 3.81 2.60 9.50
C ALA A 26 2.45 2.91 10.20
N LYS A 27 1.34 2.87 9.45
CA LYS A 27 -0.03 3.10 9.96
C LYS A 27 -0.93 1.95 9.53
N THR A 28 -1.68 1.39 10.49
CA THR A 28 -2.64 0.29 10.26
C THR A 28 -3.59 0.53 9.07
N PRO A 29 -4.35 1.64 8.99
CA PRO A 29 -5.29 1.86 7.88
C PRO A 29 -4.58 2.02 6.52
N VAL A 30 -3.30 2.41 6.52
CA VAL A 30 -2.52 2.56 5.29
C VAL A 30 -2.09 1.19 4.76
N LEU A 31 -1.56 0.33 5.62
CA LEU A 31 -1.19 -1.04 5.27
C LEU A 31 -2.41 -1.88 4.85
N GLU A 32 -3.55 -1.74 5.54
CA GLU A 32 -4.81 -2.40 5.15
C GLU A 32 -5.28 -1.98 3.75
N ALA A 33 -5.27 -0.66 3.47
CA ALA A 33 -5.63 -0.14 2.15
C ALA A 33 -4.67 -0.63 1.06
N LEU A 34 -3.37 -0.66 1.35
CA LEU A 34 -2.36 -1.20 0.43
C LEU A 34 -2.57 -2.69 0.17
N ALA A 35 -2.81 -3.49 1.21
CA ALA A 35 -3.09 -4.91 1.08
C ALA A 35 -4.32 -5.18 0.20
N ALA A 36 -5.40 -4.42 0.40
CA ALA A 36 -6.58 -4.50 -0.44
C ALA A 36 -6.31 -4.09 -1.90
N ALA A 37 -5.49 -3.07 -2.13
CA ALA A 37 -5.13 -2.61 -3.47
C ALA A 37 -4.20 -3.59 -4.21
N VAL A 38 -3.23 -4.18 -3.50
CA VAL A 38 -2.33 -5.25 -3.98
C VAL A 38 -3.11 -6.51 -4.34
N ARG A 39 -4.03 -6.97 -3.48
CA ARG A 39 -4.89 -8.15 -3.75
C ARG A 39 -5.78 -7.96 -4.99
N ARG A 40 -6.04 -6.71 -5.37
CA ARG A 40 -6.80 -6.35 -6.59
C ARG A 40 -5.88 -6.06 -7.79
N GLU A 41 -4.57 -6.29 -7.65
CA GLU A 41 -3.54 -6.04 -8.66
C GLU A 41 -3.52 -4.58 -9.18
N LEU A 42 -4.00 -3.64 -8.37
CA LEU A 42 -4.15 -2.24 -8.77
C LEU A 42 -2.83 -1.46 -8.64
N VAL A 43 -1.99 -1.85 -7.69
CA VAL A 43 -0.80 -1.08 -7.31
C VAL A 43 0.40 -1.97 -6.98
N GLU A 44 1.58 -1.44 -7.26
CA GLU A 44 2.86 -1.94 -6.75
C GLU A 44 3.34 -0.96 -5.66
N PRO A 45 3.16 -1.28 -4.37
CA PRO A 45 3.51 -0.33 -3.31
C PRO A 45 5.02 -0.25 -3.08
N VAL A 46 5.47 0.98 -2.82
CA VAL A 46 6.78 1.29 -2.26
C VAL A 46 6.52 1.89 -0.87
N LEU A 47 6.94 1.20 0.17
CA LEU A 47 6.70 1.54 1.57
C LEU A 47 7.85 2.43 2.05
N LEU A 48 7.57 3.64 2.50
CA LEU A 48 8.57 4.54 3.09
C LEU A 48 8.24 4.80 4.56
N GLY A 49 9.25 4.66 5.42
CA GLY A 49 9.13 4.96 6.85
C GLY A 49 9.92 3.97 7.72
N PRO A 50 9.65 3.94 9.04
CA PRO A 50 10.42 3.13 9.97
C PRO A 50 10.19 1.63 9.72
N ALA A 51 11.20 0.96 9.18
CA ALA A 51 11.17 -0.45 8.82
C ALA A 51 10.70 -1.40 9.95
N PRO A 52 11.11 -1.26 11.23
CA PRO A 52 10.64 -2.16 12.28
C PRO A 52 9.13 -2.05 12.51
N ARG A 53 8.58 -0.83 12.48
CA ARG A 53 7.16 -0.59 12.73
C ARG A 53 6.29 -1.04 11.55
N ILE A 54 6.79 -0.89 10.33
CA ILE A 54 6.11 -1.40 9.13
C ILE A 54 6.07 -2.93 9.15
N ARG A 55 7.17 -3.61 9.50
CA ARG A 55 7.21 -5.08 9.62
C ARG A 55 6.26 -5.59 10.70
N GLU A 56 6.28 -4.99 11.88
CA GLU A 56 5.39 -5.37 12.99
C GLU A 56 3.91 -5.24 12.59
N LEU A 57 3.54 -4.13 11.94
CA LEU A 57 2.17 -3.94 11.45
C LEU A 57 1.82 -4.91 10.32
N ALA A 58 2.75 -5.20 9.41
CA ALA A 58 2.55 -6.14 8.33
C ALA A 58 2.31 -7.58 8.85
N GLU A 59 3.11 -8.03 9.83
CA GLU A 59 2.92 -9.31 10.51
C GLU A 59 1.55 -9.38 11.21
N ARG A 60 1.17 -8.31 11.92
CA ARG A 60 -0.14 -8.24 12.59
C ARG A 60 -1.33 -8.28 11.62
N LEU A 61 -1.14 -7.81 10.39
CA LEU A 61 -2.17 -7.74 9.36
C LEU A 61 -2.13 -8.95 8.40
N ASP A 62 -1.25 -9.92 8.63
CA ASP A 62 -0.98 -11.04 7.73
C ASP A 62 -0.73 -10.55 6.27
N PHE A 63 0.00 -9.44 6.16
CA PHE A 63 0.30 -8.81 4.88
C PHE A 63 1.75 -9.05 4.52
N ASP A 64 1.97 -9.83 3.47
CA ASP A 64 3.31 -10.09 2.97
C ASP A 64 3.88 -8.85 2.28
N ILE A 65 4.85 -8.21 2.93
CA ILE A 65 5.59 -7.07 2.39
C ILE A 65 6.95 -7.45 1.78
N ALA A 66 7.34 -8.72 1.82
CA ALA A 66 8.58 -9.21 1.20
C ALA A 66 8.68 -8.91 -0.31
N PRO A 67 7.61 -8.99 -1.12
CA PRO A 67 7.71 -8.64 -2.55
C PRO A 67 7.76 -7.12 -2.81
N PHE A 68 7.57 -6.28 -1.80
CA PHE A 68 7.48 -4.83 -1.97
C PHE A 68 8.77 -4.10 -1.60
N SER A 69 8.97 -2.94 -2.20
CA SER A 69 10.12 -2.10 -1.90
C SER A 69 9.90 -1.37 -0.58
N LEU A 70 10.64 -1.73 0.46
CA LEU A 70 10.66 -1.04 1.74
C LEU A 70 11.89 -0.14 1.82
N ILE A 71 11.67 1.17 1.88
CA ILE A 71 12.69 2.18 2.09
C ILE A 71 12.63 2.58 3.55
N ASP A 72 13.62 2.15 4.33
CA ASP A 72 13.75 2.57 5.71
C ASP A 72 14.07 4.06 5.74
N THR A 73 13.14 4.84 6.29
CA THR A 73 13.33 6.26 6.56
C THR A 73 13.07 6.42 8.04
N PRO A 74 14.13 6.44 8.88
CA PRO A 74 13.96 6.81 10.27
C PRO A 74 13.32 8.21 10.31
N ASP A 75 12.39 8.44 11.24
CA ASP A 75 11.96 9.81 11.54
C ASP A 75 13.20 10.53 12.07
N ASP A 76 13.85 11.32 11.21
CA ASP A 76 14.69 12.43 11.65
C ASP A 76 13.72 13.47 12.22
N GLU A 77 13.76 13.65 13.55
CA GLU A 77 13.02 14.65 14.31
C GLU A 77 13.12 16.06 13.70
#